data_AF-A0A2W6ZKV6-F1
#
_entry.id   AF-A0A2W6ZKV6-F1
#
_cell.length_a   1.000
_cell.length_b   1.000
_cell.length_c   1.000
_cell.angle_alpha   90.00
_cell.angle_beta   90.00
_cell.angle_gamma   90.00
#
_symmetry.space_group_name_H-M   'P 1'
#
loop_
_entity.id
_entity.type
_entity.pdbx_description
1 polymer ?
#
loop_
_entity_poly.entity_id
_entity_poly.type
_entity_poly.pdbx_seq_one_letter_code
_entity_poly.pdbx_strand_id
1 'polypeptide(L)'
;MLRLLPGLLPALLPVLPAVFLTSFLPKAEAVAQPTSQPTSPPALSSTLSPTVWRPQQVRPLPGGLDRLLVVNDNNPELIIQPGILLSTFNGTGRLAGEAFQVPTAHLNLPLQGHFELFSHHVYAGRPEQLDSTLWLGVVAAPAGDRPVRLRLISGSTALSQSTDPSQPGAPFLPLPAVVAHDGSTAFSGPGSRVAAELLLNRRSPLFPSEWRLAADQLTTLVALPIPVKGLDPLLNGRNLQLRLESDGPVQIAT
;
A
#
# COMPACT_ATOMS: atom_id res chain seq x y z
N MET A 1 30.06 50.44 37.47
CA MET A 1 29.00 51.17 38.20
C MET A 1 27.72 51.07 37.39
N LEU A 2 26.60 50.73 38.06
CA LEU A 2 25.19 50.64 37.58
C LEU A 2 24.91 49.72 36.37
N ARG A 3 24.32 48.51 36.47
CA ARG A 3 22.97 48.10 36.94
C ARG A 3 21.82 48.96 36.39
N LEU A 4 20.99 48.40 35.50
CA LEU A 4 19.59 48.06 35.77
C LEU A 4 18.94 47.28 34.60
N LEU A 5 18.03 46.40 35.00
CA LEU A 5 17.35 45.32 34.26
C LEU A 5 15.95 45.83 33.77
N PRO A 6 15.01 44.97 33.31
CA PRO A 6 14.40 44.95 31.99
C PRO A 6 12.97 45.56 31.92
N GLY A 7 12.44 45.77 30.71
CA GLY A 7 11.06 46.20 30.48
C GLY A 7 10.32 45.23 29.56
N LEU A 8 9.34 44.52 30.13
CA LEU A 8 8.34 43.69 29.44
C LEU A 8 7.57 44.47 28.37
N LEU A 9 7.40 43.90 27.17
CA LEU A 9 6.34 44.28 26.23
C LEU A 9 5.08 43.45 26.51
N PRO A 10 3.91 44.07 26.74
CA PRO A 10 2.64 43.35 26.77
C PRO A 10 2.06 43.21 25.35
N ALA A 11 1.51 42.04 25.06
CA ALA A 11 0.74 41.76 23.85
C ALA A 11 -0.64 42.42 23.91
N LEU A 12 -1.02 43.12 22.84
CA LEU A 12 -2.37 43.65 22.63
C LEU A 12 -3.35 42.51 22.32
N LEU A 13 -4.38 42.34 23.15
CA LEU A 13 -5.64 41.66 22.84
C LEU A 13 -6.67 42.70 22.37
N PRO A 14 -7.49 42.43 21.34
CA PRO A 14 -8.59 43.32 21.00
C PRO A 14 -9.77 43.11 21.96
N VAL A 15 -10.30 44.23 22.44
CA VAL A 15 -11.47 44.37 23.31
C VAL A 15 -12.74 44.32 22.46
N LEU A 16 -13.68 43.42 22.80
CA LEU A 16 -15.08 43.47 22.35
C LEU A 16 -15.90 44.36 23.31
N PRO A 17 -16.89 45.15 22.83
CA PRO A 17 -17.61 46.08 23.67
C PRO A 17 -18.62 45.37 24.57
N ALA A 18 -18.70 45.81 25.82
CA ALA A 18 -19.73 45.43 26.78
C ALA A 18 -21.05 46.12 26.44
N VAL A 19 -22.11 45.34 26.23
CA VAL A 19 -23.49 45.83 26.22
C VAL A 19 -24.07 45.61 27.61
N PHE A 20 -24.40 46.69 28.30
CA PHE A 20 -25.21 46.67 29.52
C PHE A 20 -26.67 46.36 29.14
N LEU A 21 -27.23 45.29 29.70
CA LEU A 21 -28.67 45.10 29.74
C LEU A 21 -29.15 45.21 31.19
N THR A 22 -29.93 46.25 31.44
CA THR A 22 -30.59 46.55 32.70
C THR A 22 -31.55 45.43 33.09
N SER A 23 -31.42 44.94 34.32
CA SER A 23 -32.30 43.97 34.95
C SER A 23 -33.66 44.59 35.31
N PHE A 24 -34.71 44.17 34.61
CA PHE A 24 -36.09 44.18 35.13
C PHE A 24 -36.46 42.73 35.44
N LEU A 25 -36.59 42.38 36.72
CA LEU A 25 -37.19 41.10 37.13
C LEU A 25 -38.71 41.27 37.14
N PRO A 26 -39.48 40.55 36.31
CA PRO A 26 -40.89 40.31 36.62
C PRO A 26 -40.98 39.21 37.68
N LYS A 27 -41.95 39.37 38.58
CA LYS A 27 -42.36 38.40 39.59
C LYS A 27 -42.75 37.10 38.89
N ALA A 28 -42.04 36.01 39.17
CA ALA A 28 -42.31 34.70 38.59
C ALA A 28 -43.65 34.15 39.12
N GLU A 29 -44.68 34.16 38.29
CA GLU A 29 -45.82 33.26 38.45
C GLU A 29 -45.39 31.85 38.03
N ALA A 30 -45.62 30.89 38.91
CA ALA A 30 -45.28 29.49 38.68
C ALA A 30 -46.18 28.93 37.56
N VAL A 31 -45.64 28.89 36.34
CA VAL A 31 -46.19 28.05 35.27
C VAL A 31 -45.88 26.61 35.65
N ALA A 32 -46.92 25.81 35.89
CA ALA A 32 -46.79 24.38 36.11
C ALA A 32 -46.10 23.75 34.89
N GLN A 33 -44.86 23.28 35.07
CA GLN A 33 -44.16 22.52 34.05
C GLN A 33 -44.90 21.18 33.85
N PRO A 34 -45.23 20.80 32.61
CA PRO A 34 -45.65 19.43 32.35
C PRO A 34 -44.51 18.49 32.75
N THR A 35 -44.79 17.57 33.66
CA THR A 35 -43.86 16.53 34.11
C THR A 35 -43.65 15.51 32.99
N SER A 36 -42.88 15.87 31.96
CA SER A 36 -42.31 14.87 31.05
C SER A 36 -41.18 14.17 31.79
N GLN A 37 -41.46 12.99 32.35
CA GLN A 37 -40.40 12.07 32.76
C GLN A 37 -39.44 11.86 31.58
N PRO A 38 -38.12 11.80 31.81
CA PRO A 38 -37.19 11.39 30.77
C PRO A 38 -37.54 9.96 30.36
N THR A 39 -38.16 9.81 29.19
CA THR A 39 -38.32 8.50 28.55
C THR A 39 -36.94 7.95 28.32
N SER A 40 -36.61 6.87 29.03
CA SER A 40 -35.40 6.09 28.80
C SER A 40 -35.37 5.71 27.31
N PRO A 41 -34.21 5.83 26.62
CA PRO A 41 -34.10 5.32 25.25
C PRO A 41 -34.54 3.86 25.24
N PRO A 42 -35.30 3.42 24.21
CA PRO A 42 -35.71 2.02 24.12
C PRO A 42 -34.45 1.16 24.23
N ALA A 43 -34.44 0.23 25.18
CA ALA A 43 -33.36 -0.73 25.32
C ALA A 43 -33.20 -1.41 23.96
N LEU A 44 -32.07 -1.16 23.29
CA LEU A 44 -31.67 -1.93 22.12
C LEU A 44 -31.54 -3.37 22.60
N SER A 45 -32.56 -4.18 22.33
CA SER A 45 -32.43 -5.63 22.48
C SER A 45 -31.36 -6.05 21.50
N SER A 46 -30.13 -6.20 22.01
CA SER A 46 -29.06 -6.94 21.38
C SER A 46 -29.48 -8.40 21.34
N THR A 47 -30.45 -8.73 20.48
CA THR A 47 -30.61 -10.10 20.03
C THR A 47 -29.39 -10.37 19.17
N LEU A 48 -28.33 -10.90 19.79
CA LEU A 48 -27.21 -11.45 19.06
C LEU A 48 -27.82 -12.44 18.07
N SER A 49 -27.65 -12.17 16.77
CA SER A 49 -28.04 -13.14 15.74
C SER A 49 -27.42 -14.48 16.12
N PRO A 50 -28.20 -15.56 16.20
CA PRO A 50 -27.67 -16.84 16.63
C PRO A 50 -26.54 -17.25 15.69
N THR A 51 -25.42 -17.70 16.26
CA THR A 51 -24.33 -18.30 15.48
C THR A 51 -24.88 -19.51 14.74
N VAL A 52 -24.98 -19.42 13.41
CA VAL A 52 -25.44 -20.53 12.58
C VAL A 52 -24.23 -21.33 12.10
N TRP A 53 -24.09 -22.56 12.55
CA TRP A 53 -23.14 -23.52 12.00
C TRP A 53 -23.62 -24.01 10.64
N ARG A 54 -22.91 -23.63 9.58
CA ARG A 54 -23.17 -24.14 8.22
C ARG A 54 -22.13 -25.21 7.90
N PRO A 55 -22.49 -26.50 7.85
CA PRO A 55 -21.55 -27.52 7.43
C PRO A 55 -21.12 -27.24 5.98
N GLN A 56 -19.82 -27.05 5.76
CA GLN A 56 -19.23 -26.84 4.45
C GLN A 56 -18.28 -27.98 4.15
N GLN A 57 -18.31 -28.44 2.90
CA GLN A 57 -17.31 -29.37 2.40
C GLN A 57 -16.21 -28.57 1.72
N VAL A 58 -15.00 -28.59 2.28
CA VAL A 58 -13.81 -28.12 1.57
C VAL A 58 -13.41 -29.21 0.58
N ARG A 59 -13.55 -28.92 -0.72
CA ARG A 59 -13.08 -29.82 -1.79
C ARG A 59 -11.72 -29.34 -2.28
N PRO A 60 -10.77 -30.24 -2.54
CA PRO A 60 -9.54 -29.85 -3.22
C PRO A 60 -9.91 -29.28 -4.60
N LEU A 61 -9.18 -28.25 -5.04
CA LEU A 61 -9.26 -27.82 -6.43
C LEU A 61 -8.76 -28.98 -7.31
N PRO A 62 -9.45 -29.32 -8.41
CA PRO A 62 -8.95 -30.33 -9.33
C PRO A 62 -7.64 -29.81 -9.96
N GLY A 63 -6.54 -30.51 -9.76
CA GLY A 63 -5.23 -30.14 -10.32
C GLY A 63 -4.07 -30.33 -9.35
N GLY A 64 -2.93 -29.76 -9.72
CA GLY A 64 -1.72 -29.70 -8.89
C GLY A 64 -1.12 -28.30 -8.94
N LEU A 65 -0.16 -28.05 -8.05
CA LEU A 65 0.63 -26.82 -8.12
C LEU A 65 1.51 -26.85 -9.38
N ASP A 66 1.61 -25.70 -10.05
CA ASP A 66 2.60 -25.51 -11.11
C ASP A 66 4.02 -25.50 -10.49
N ARG A 67 5.04 -25.72 -11.33
CA ARG A 67 6.47 -25.66 -10.99
C ARG A 67 7.09 -24.30 -11.25
N LEU A 68 6.30 -23.34 -11.72
CA LEU A 68 6.73 -21.98 -11.98
C LEU A 68 7.16 -21.31 -10.67
N LEU A 69 8.39 -20.81 -10.62
CA LEU A 69 8.87 -20.05 -9.48
C LEU A 69 8.15 -18.70 -9.42
N VAL A 70 7.68 -18.35 -8.24
CA VAL A 70 7.05 -17.06 -7.95
C VAL A 70 7.83 -16.39 -6.83
N VAL A 71 8.36 -15.20 -7.10
CA VAL A 71 8.87 -14.31 -6.07
C VAL A 71 7.68 -13.60 -5.44
N ASN A 72 7.33 -13.97 -4.21
CA ASN A 72 6.17 -13.48 -3.50
C ASN A 72 6.60 -12.56 -2.35
N ASP A 73 6.48 -11.26 -2.58
CA ASP A 73 6.86 -10.19 -1.68
C ASP A 73 5.61 -9.49 -1.11
N ASN A 74 5.07 -10.03 -0.02
CA ASN A 74 3.86 -9.50 0.63
C ASN A 74 3.94 -9.60 2.16
N ASN A 75 5.15 -9.66 2.71
CA ASN A 75 5.33 -9.71 4.16
C ASN A 75 6.62 -8.97 4.59
N PRO A 76 6.50 -7.96 5.46
CA PRO A 76 5.28 -7.45 6.08
C PRO A 76 4.42 -6.65 5.08
N GLU A 77 3.09 -6.67 5.25
CA GLU A 77 2.18 -5.91 4.36
C GLU A 77 2.29 -4.39 4.59
N LEU A 78 2.45 -3.94 5.84
CA LEU A 78 2.64 -2.53 6.17
C LEU A 78 4.13 -2.21 6.30
N ILE A 79 4.63 -1.33 5.43
CA ILE A 79 6.03 -0.93 5.41
C ILE A 79 6.22 0.38 6.17
N ILE A 80 7.05 0.32 7.22
CA ILE A 80 7.34 1.45 8.12
C ILE A 80 8.77 1.98 7.99
N GLN A 81 9.67 1.21 7.37
CA GLN A 81 11.07 1.57 7.15
C GLN A 81 11.60 0.98 5.82
N PRO A 82 12.59 1.62 5.18
CA PRO A 82 13.23 1.07 3.97
C PRO A 82 13.99 -0.22 4.26
N GLY A 83 14.08 -1.11 3.26
CA GLY A 83 14.86 -2.33 3.34
C GLY A 83 14.62 -3.24 2.13
N ILE A 84 15.41 -4.30 2.06
CA ILE A 84 15.18 -5.42 1.14
C ILE A 84 14.34 -6.45 1.91
N LEU A 85 13.21 -6.86 1.34
CA LEU A 85 12.26 -7.79 1.95
C LEU A 85 12.50 -9.23 1.49
N LEU A 86 12.90 -9.40 0.24
CA LEU A 86 13.20 -10.70 -0.34
C LEU A 86 14.38 -10.57 -1.29
N SER A 87 15.33 -11.50 -1.19
CA SER A 87 16.50 -11.51 -2.07
C SER A 87 16.83 -12.92 -2.52
N THR A 88 16.88 -13.13 -3.84
CA THR A 88 17.27 -14.41 -4.43
C THR A 88 18.78 -14.50 -4.71
N PHE A 89 19.52 -13.44 -4.37
CA PHE A 89 20.96 -13.37 -4.58
C PHE A 89 21.72 -14.47 -3.84
N ASN A 90 22.95 -14.73 -4.28
CA ASN A 90 23.90 -15.57 -3.59
C ASN A 90 24.58 -14.74 -2.49
N GLY A 91 24.23 -14.98 -1.24
CA GLY A 91 24.73 -14.24 -0.08
C GLY A 91 26.23 -14.38 0.15
N THR A 92 26.88 -15.42 -0.38
CA THR A 92 28.35 -15.54 -0.38
C THR A 92 29.00 -14.95 -1.63
N GLY A 93 28.20 -14.40 -2.55
CA GLY A 93 28.63 -13.78 -3.78
C GLY A 93 29.11 -12.35 -3.60
N ARG A 94 29.36 -11.71 -4.74
CA ARG A 94 29.72 -10.29 -4.85
C ARG A 94 28.87 -9.61 -5.91
N LEU A 95 28.75 -8.29 -5.81
CA LEU A 95 28.15 -7.44 -6.83
C LEU A 95 28.95 -6.14 -6.93
N ALA A 96 29.32 -5.76 -8.15
CA ALA A 96 30.22 -4.64 -8.42
C ALA A 96 31.52 -4.72 -7.60
N GLY A 97 32.05 -5.94 -7.43
CA GLY A 97 33.23 -6.21 -6.60
C GLY A 97 33.00 -6.23 -5.09
N GLU A 98 31.82 -5.90 -4.58
CA GLU A 98 31.52 -5.83 -3.13
C GLU A 98 30.78 -7.08 -2.64
N ALA A 99 31.13 -7.55 -1.43
CA ALA A 99 30.44 -8.68 -0.81
C ALA A 99 29.14 -8.24 -0.10
N PHE A 100 28.13 -9.11 -0.04
CA PHE A 100 26.91 -8.82 0.72
C PHE A 100 27.19 -8.78 2.22
N GLN A 101 26.69 -7.74 2.89
CA GLN A 101 26.93 -7.53 4.33
C GLN A 101 26.20 -8.54 5.22
N VAL A 102 25.07 -9.09 4.75
CA VAL A 102 24.25 -10.05 5.50
C VAL A 102 24.02 -11.31 4.64
N PRO A 103 25.02 -12.21 4.53
CA PRO A 103 24.92 -13.39 3.66
C PRO A 103 23.69 -14.28 3.90
N THR A 104 23.21 -14.34 5.14
CA THR A 104 22.05 -15.14 5.54
C THR A 104 20.71 -14.55 5.13
N ALA A 105 20.66 -13.31 4.64
CA ALA A 105 19.44 -12.66 4.18
C ALA A 105 19.03 -13.03 2.75
N HIS A 106 19.81 -13.90 2.08
CA HIS A 106 19.61 -14.23 0.69
C HIS A 106 19.30 -15.72 0.49
N LEU A 107 18.41 -16.02 -0.47
CA LEU A 107 17.93 -17.38 -0.72
C LEU A 107 18.89 -18.25 -1.54
N ASN A 108 19.91 -17.65 -2.18
CA ASN A 108 20.85 -18.34 -3.05
C ASN A 108 20.16 -19.13 -4.19
N LEU A 109 19.13 -18.53 -4.80
CA LEU A 109 18.28 -19.18 -5.78
C LEU A 109 18.19 -18.34 -7.06
N PRO A 110 19.07 -18.56 -8.05
CA PRO A 110 18.93 -17.90 -9.34
C PRO A 110 17.66 -18.35 -10.06
N LEU A 111 16.98 -17.41 -10.71
CA LEU A 111 15.79 -17.63 -11.53
C LEU A 111 16.21 -17.73 -13.00
N GLN A 112 15.61 -18.63 -13.76
CA GLN A 112 15.93 -18.81 -15.18
C GLN A 112 14.69 -19.29 -15.94
N GLY A 113 14.57 -18.91 -17.22
CA GLY A 113 13.39 -19.21 -18.02
C GLY A 113 12.20 -18.40 -17.50
N HIS A 114 11.02 -19.02 -17.47
CA HIS A 114 9.82 -18.37 -16.96
C HIS A 114 9.79 -18.32 -15.45
N PHE A 115 9.40 -17.17 -14.90
CA PHE A 115 9.07 -16.99 -13.49
C PHE A 115 8.12 -15.81 -13.31
N GLU A 116 7.48 -15.72 -12.16
CA GLU A 116 6.61 -14.59 -11.82
C GLU A 116 7.13 -13.83 -10.60
N LEU A 117 6.72 -12.57 -10.51
CA LEU A 117 6.90 -11.74 -9.33
C LEU A 117 5.54 -11.17 -8.93
N PHE A 118 5.19 -11.36 -7.66
CA PHE A 118 4.09 -10.67 -7.00
C PHE A 118 4.68 -9.83 -5.88
N SER A 119 4.28 -8.56 -5.83
CA SER A 119 4.54 -7.71 -4.67
C SER A 119 3.28 -6.95 -4.27
N HIS A 120 3.03 -6.85 -2.98
CA HIS A 120 1.97 -6.02 -2.43
C HIS A 120 2.40 -5.44 -1.09
N HIS A 121 2.32 -4.12 -1.01
CA HIS A 121 2.65 -3.38 0.21
C HIS A 121 1.76 -2.17 0.39
N VAL A 122 1.53 -1.85 1.65
CA VAL A 122 0.79 -0.70 2.14
C VAL A 122 1.76 0.25 2.82
N TYR A 123 1.55 1.53 2.58
CA TYR A 123 2.26 2.61 3.21
C TYR A 123 1.29 3.51 3.97
N ALA A 124 1.52 3.64 5.27
CA ALA A 124 0.88 4.65 6.11
C ALA A 124 1.82 5.85 6.22
N GLY A 125 1.36 6.98 5.69
CA GLY A 125 2.01 8.27 5.84
C GLY A 125 2.03 8.75 7.28
N ARG A 126 2.82 9.79 7.52
CA ARG A 126 2.94 10.41 8.84
C ARG A 126 2.16 11.72 8.85
N PRO A 127 1.40 12.04 9.92
CA PRO A 127 0.67 13.32 10.01
C PRO A 127 1.58 14.55 9.85
N GLU A 128 2.86 14.43 10.22
CA GLU A 128 3.85 15.51 10.11
C GLU A 128 4.39 15.70 8.69
N GLN A 129 4.17 14.73 7.80
CA GLN A 129 4.66 14.74 6.41
C GLN A 129 3.57 14.25 5.45
N LEU A 130 2.62 15.13 5.16
CA LEU A 130 1.42 14.82 4.36
C LEU A 130 1.73 14.45 2.89
N ASP A 131 2.94 14.75 2.39
CA ASP A 131 3.37 14.48 1.03
C ASP A 131 4.39 13.34 0.91
N SER A 132 4.53 12.52 1.96
CA SER A 132 5.48 11.40 1.95
C SER A 132 5.13 10.34 0.90
N THR A 133 6.15 9.61 0.46
CA THR A 133 6.04 8.56 -0.56
C THR A 133 6.97 7.42 -0.20
N LEU A 134 6.44 6.20 -0.14
CA LEU A 134 7.24 4.98 -0.16
C LEU A 134 7.51 4.59 -1.62
N TRP A 135 8.66 3.98 -1.90
CA TRP A 135 8.99 3.47 -3.22
C TRP A 135 9.13 1.95 -3.16
N LEU A 136 8.36 1.25 -3.99
CA LEU A 136 8.53 -0.16 -4.27
C LEU A 136 9.59 -0.32 -5.36
N GLY A 137 10.74 -0.88 -4.98
CA GLY A 137 11.84 -1.18 -5.90
C GLY A 137 11.85 -2.65 -6.27
N VAL A 138 12.22 -2.96 -7.50
CA VAL A 138 12.72 -4.30 -7.85
C VAL A 138 14.04 -4.11 -8.56
N VAL A 139 15.06 -4.81 -8.09
CA VAL A 139 16.39 -4.79 -8.68
C VAL A 139 16.80 -6.19 -9.11
N ALA A 140 17.64 -6.28 -10.14
CA ALA A 140 18.13 -7.54 -10.66
C ALA A 140 19.56 -7.45 -11.15
N ALA A 141 20.27 -8.57 -11.12
CA ALA A 141 21.57 -8.75 -11.74
C ALA A 141 21.70 -10.17 -12.30
N PRO A 142 22.48 -10.39 -13.37
CA PRO A 142 22.86 -11.74 -13.78
C PRO A 142 23.51 -12.50 -12.62
N ALA A 143 23.27 -13.81 -12.53
CA ALA A 143 23.92 -14.66 -11.53
C ALA A 143 25.37 -15.00 -11.88
N GLY A 144 25.77 -14.77 -13.14
CA GLY A 144 27.10 -15.05 -13.66
C GLY A 144 27.73 -13.84 -14.33
N ASP A 145 28.79 -14.11 -15.10
CA ASP A 145 29.64 -13.13 -15.80
C ASP A 145 29.12 -12.75 -17.19
N ARG A 146 27.99 -13.30 -17.63
CA ARG A 146 27.37 -13.02 -18.92
C ARG A 146 26.18 -12.09 -18.76
N PRO A 147 26.00 -11.12 -19.68
CA PRO A 147 24.77 -10.32 -19.75
C PRO A 147 23.54 -11.21 -19.91
N VAL A 148 22.42 -10.76 -19.34
CA VAL A 148 21.13 -11.45 -19.40
C VAL A 148 20.07 -10.52 -19.98
N ARG A 149 19.22 -11.06 -20.86
CA ARG A 149 18.00 -10.39 -21.33
C ARG A 149 16.82 -10.91 -20.52
N LEU A 150 16.15 -10.00 -19.84
CA LEU A 150 14.93 -10.27 -19.09
C LEU A 150 13.73 -9.68 -19.82
N ARG A 151 12.83 -10.52 -20.32
CA ARG A 151 11.64 -10.10 -21.08
C ARG A 151 10.43 -10.02 -20.17
N LEU A 152 9.62 -8.98 -20.36
CA LEU A 152 8.30 -8.87 -19.76
C LEU A 152 7.26 -9.48 -20.69
N ILE A 153 6.67 -10.60 -20.27
CA ILE A 153 5.59 -11.28 -20.99
C ILE A 153 4.28 -10.53 -20.77
N SER A 154 3.91 -10.32 -19.50
CA SER A 154 2.78 -9.50 -19.05
C SER A 154 3.12 -8.88 -17.71
N GLY A 155 2.54 -7.75 -17.38
CA GLY A 155 2.79 -7.12 -16.09
C GLY A 155 1.85 -5.97 -15.81
N SER A 156 1.39 -5.88 -14.58
CA SER A 156 0.46 -4.85 -14.13
C SER A 156 0.86 -4.34 -12.75
N THR A 157 0.51 -3.08 -12.50
CA THR A 157 0.63 -2.46 -11.19
C THR A 157 -0.53 -1.51 -10.99
N ALA A 158 -1.02 -1.40 -9.76
CA ALA A 158 -2.09 -0.49 -9.42
C ALA A 158 -1.96 -0.01 -7.98
N LEU A 159 -2.27 1.26 -7.75
CA LEU A 159 -2.47 1.83 -6.43
C LEU A 159 -3.88 1.54 -5.92
N SER A 160 -4.06 1.38 -4.62
CA SER A 160 -5.41 1.38 -4.02
C SER A 160 -6.07 2.74 -4.17
N GLN A 161 -5.29 3.83 -4.13
CA GLN A 161 -5.77 5.19 -4.37
C GLN A 161 -4.79 5.94 -5.29
N SER A 162 -5.26 6.44 -6.42
CA SER A 162 -4.43 7.22 -7.35
C SER A 162 -5.00 8.62 -7.54
N THR A 163 -4.20 9.63 -7.21
CA THR A 163 -4.50 11.06 -7.46
C THR A 163 -3.81 11.56 -8.74
N ASP A 164 -2.92 10.76 -9.33
CA ASP A 164 -2.23 11.03 -10.58
C ASP A 164 -2.81 10.13 -11.69
N PRO A 165 -3.45 10.69 -12.73
CA PRO A 165 -4.01 9.92 -13.84
C PRO A 165 -2.98 9.06 -14.60
N SER A 166 -1.68 9.36 -14.51
CA SER A 166 -0.61 8.56 -15.09
C SER A 166 -0.35 7.25 -14.31
N GLN A 167 -0.77 7.20 -13.05
CA GLN A 167 -0.62 6.04 -12.19
C GLN A 167 -1.93 5.22 -12.19
N PRO A 168 -1.89 3.93 -12.55
CA PRO A 168 -3.08 3.08 -12.49
C PRO A 168 -3.62 3.01 -11.06
N GLY A 169 -4.90 3.34 -10.88
CA GLY A 169 -5.60 3.23 -9.60
C GLY A 169 -6.70 2.17 -9.63
N ALA A 170 -6.96 1.52 -8.50
CA ALA A 170 -8.04 0.58 -8.32
C ALA A 170 -8.58 0.70 -6.89
N PRO A 171 -9.54 1.61 -6.64
CA PRO A 171 -10.16 1.74 -5.33
C PRO A 171 -10.90 0.47 -4.95
N PHE A 172 -11.05 0.27 -3.64
CA PHE A 172 -11.93 -0.78 -3.11
C PHE A 172 -13.38 -0.36 -3.33
N LEU A 173 -14.02 -1.00 -4.32
CA LEU A 173 -15.40 -0.72 -4.70
C LEU A 173 -16.32 -1.86 -4.24
N PRO A 174 -17.51 -1.56 -3.70
CA PRO A 174 -18.50 -2.60 -3.45
C PRO A 174 -19.02 -3.11 -4.80
N LEU A 175 -18.64 -4.32 -5.18
CA LEU A 175 -19.15 -5.00 -6.36
C LEU A 175 -20.25 -5.99 -6.00
N PRO A 176 -21.24 -6.23 -6.89
CA PRO A 176 -22.15 -7.37 -6.76
C PRO A 176 -21.39 -8.70 -6.60
N ALA A 177 -22.05 -9.70 -5.99
CA ALA A 177 -21.46 -11.02 -5.77
C ALA A 177 -21.00 -11.72 -7.06
N VAL A 178 -21.64 -11.40 -8.20
CA VAL A 178 -21.25 -11.86 -9.53
C VAL A 178 -21.25 -10.65 -10.45
N VAL A 179 -20.13 -10.42 -11.13
CA VAL A 179 -19.97 -9.37 -12.13
C VAL A 179 -19.39 -10.02 -13.38
N ALA A 180 -19.96 -9.72 -14.54
CA ALA A 180 -19.37 -10.13 -15.81
C ALA A 180 -18.06 -9.38 -16.03
N HIS A 181 -17.00 -10.11 -16.36
CA HIS A 181 -15.70 -9.50 -16.62
C HIS A 181 -15.68 -8.87 -18.01
N ASP A 182 -15.58 -7.54 -18.08
CA ASP A 182 -15.53 -6.76 -19.33
C ASP A 182 -14.10 -6.54 -19.84
N GLY A 183 -13.11 -6.91 -19.02
CA GLY A 183 -11.70 -6.69 -19.31
C GLY A 183 -11.15 -5.37 -18.78
N SER A 184 -11.97 -4.46 -18.27
CA SER A 184 -11.56 -3.06 -18.01
C SER A 184 -12.04 -2.48 -16.69
N THR A 185 -13.11 -3.00 -16.09
CA THR A 185 -13.77 -2.34 -14.94
C THR A 185 -14.19 -3.31 -13.84
N ALA A 186 -14.20 -4.63 -14.11
CA ALA A 186 -14.59 -5.65 -13.15
C ALA A 186 -13.49 -5.94 -12.10
N PHE A 187 -13.11 -4.94 -11.31
CA PHE A 187 -12.16 -5.08 -10.19
C PHE A 187 -12.58 -4.24 -8.97
N SER A 188 -12.22 -4.74 -7.79
CA SER A 188 -12.38 -4.04 -6.51
C SER A 188 -11.06 -4.13 -5.76
N GLY A 189 -10.31 -3.04 -5.76
CA GLY A 189 -8.97 -3.01 -5.22
C GLY A 189 -7.85 -3.40 -6.20
N PRO A 190 -6.60 -3.07 -5.86
CA PRO A 190 -5.44 -3.22 -6.74
C PRO A 190 -5.11 -4.68 -7.05
N GLY A 191 -5.22 -5.59 -6.08
CA GLY A 191 -4.95 -7.02 -6.28
C GLY A 191 -5.82 -7.67 -7.36
N SER A 192 -7.14 -7.41 -7.35
CA SER A 192 -8.05 -7.95 -8.36
C SER A 192 -7.82 -7.32 -9.73
N ARG A 193 -7.52 -6.01 -9.80
CA ARG A 193 -7.17 -5.33 -11.05
C ARG A 193 -5.92 -5.93 -11.69
N VAL A 194 -4.81 -6.04 -10.95
CA VAL A 194 -3.56 -6.55 -11.53
C VAL A 194 -3.72 -8.00 -11.99
N ALA A 195 -4.43 -8.83 -11.21
CA ALA A 195 -4.70 -10.22 -11.58
C ALA A 195 -5.55 -10.31 -12.86
N ALA A 196 -6.60 -9.51 -12.97
CA ALA A 196 -7.43 -9.41 -14.18
C ALA A 196 -6.60 -9.01 -15.40
N GLU A 197 -5.75 -7.98 -15.27
CA GLU A 197 -4.88 -7.52 -16.36
C GLU A 197 -3.84 -8.59 -16.76
N LEU A 198 -3.30 -9.36 -15.81
CA LEU A 198 -2.41 -10.48 -16.10
C LEU A 198 -3.11 -11.63 -16.85
N LEU A 199 -4.34 -11.97 -16.46
CA LEU A 199 -5.13 -13.00 -17.17
C LEU A 199 -5.41 -12.60 -18.63
N LEU A 200 -5.46 -11.29 -18.90
CA LEU A 200 -5.60 -10.73 -20.25
C LEU A 200 -4.26 -10.51 -20.96
N ASN A 201 -3.14 -10.98 -20.39
CA ASN A 201 -1.78 -10.80 -20.90
C ASN A 201 -1.41 -9.32 -21.18
N ARG A 202 -1.93 -8.40 -20.36
CA ARG A 202 -1.63 -6.97 -20.52
C ARG A 202 -0.24 -6.63 -19.99
N ARG A 203 0.34 -5.59 -20.59
CA ARG A 203 1.55 -4.91 -20.10
C ARG A 203 1.21 -3.47 -19.79
N SER A 204 1.41 -3.08 -18.54
CA SER A 204 1.31 -1.70 -18.11
C SER A 204 2.29 -0.83 -18.92
N PRO A 205 1.87 0.37 -19.36
CA PRO A 205 2.76 1.30 -20.06
C PRO A 205 3.89 1.84 -19.16
N LEU A 206 3.82 1.59 -17.85
CA LEU A 206 4.87 1.94 -16.89
C LEU A 206 6.11 1.04 -17.00
N PHE A 207 6.05 -0.04 -17.77
CA PHE A 207 7.14 -1.00 -17.89
C PHE A 207 7.67 -1.08 -19.33
N PRO A 208 8.99 -1.22 -19.51
CA PRO A 208 9.55 -1.60 -20.80
C PRO A 208 9.15 -3.04 -21.14
N SER A 209 9.29 -3.42 -22.41
CA SER A 209 9.05 -4.80 -22.84
C SER A 209 10.16 -5.77 -22.43
N GLU A 210 11.37 -5.26 -22.17
CA GLU A 210 12.52 -6.03 -21.72
C GLU A 210 13.54 -5.14 -20.99
N TRP A 211 14.41 -5.79 -20.23
CA TRP A 211 15.61 -5.21 -19.62
C TRP A 211 16.84 -5.96 -20.12
N ARG A 212 17.94 -5.22 -20.30
CA ARG A 212 19.27 -5.79 -20.57
C ARG A 212 20.13 -5.61 -19.33
N LEU A 213 20.45 -6.73 -18.69
CA LEU A 213 21.18 -6.77 -17.44
C LEU A 213 22.65 -7.02 -17.76
N ALA A 214 23.50 -6.05 -17.47
CA ALA A 214 24.95 -6.23 -17.58
C ALA A 214 25.47 -7.12 -16.45
N ALA A 215 26.51 -7.90 -16.74
CA ALA A 215 27.18 -8.70 -15.73
C ALA A 215 27.78 -7.81 -14.65
N ASP A 216 27.76 -8.30 -13.40
CA ASP A 216 28.30 -7.60 -12.22
C ASP A 216 27.72 -6.19 -11.97
N GLN A 217 26.52 -5.90 -12.51
CA GLN A 217 25.83 -4.64 -12.32
C GLN A 217 24.40 -4.84 -11.82
N LEU A 218 24.01 -4.05 -10.82
CA LEU A 218 22.64 -3.97 -10.37
C LEU A 218 21.82 -3.14 -11.35
N THR A 219 20.70 -3.67 -11.81
CA THR A 219 19.74 -2.98 -12.67
C THR A 219 18.44 -2.78 -11.92
N THR A 220 17.94 -1.55 -11.85
CA THR A 220 16.57 -1.28 -11.37
C THR A 220 15.57 -1.69 -12.45
N LEU A 221 14.78 -2.72 -12.17
CA LEU A 221 13.71 -3.15 -13.06
C LEU A 221 12.52 -2.20 -12.97
N VAL A 222 12.10 -1.86 -11.74
CA VAL A 222 11.02 -0.91 -11.47
C VAL A 222 11.35 -0.07 -10.23
N ALA A 223 10.87 1.17 -10.24
CA ALA A 223 10.81 2.06 -9.08
C ALA A 223 9.43 2.71 -9.07
N LEU A 224 8.57 2.24 -8.19
CA LEU A 224 7.13 2.47 -8.22
C LEU A 224 6.68 3.25 -6.98
N PRO A 225 6.13 4.47 -7.12
CA PRO A 225 5.76 5.28 -5.98
C PRO A 225 4.47 4.78 -5.31
N ILE A 226 4.41 4.89 -3.99
CA ILE A 226 3.22 4.69 -3.15
C ILE A 226 2.99 6.01 -2.39
N PRO A 227 2.42 7.03 -3.05
CA PRO A 227 2.25 8.36 -2.46
C PRO A 227 1.03 8.39 -1.54
N VAL A 228 1.08 9.17 -0.47
CA VAL A 228 -0.08 9.44 0.39
C VAL A 228 -0.64 10.87 0.26
N LYS A 229 0.01 11.70 -0.57
CA LYS A 229 -0.36 13.10 -0.75
C LYS A 229 -1.82 13.24 -1.19
N GLY A 230 -2.59 13.96 -0.37
CA GLY A 230 -4.00 14.28 -0.64
C GLY A 230 -4.97 13.14 -0.33
N LEU A 231 -4.52 12.07 0.34
CA LEU A 231 -5.38 10.99 0.80
C LEU A 231 -5.82 11.22 2.26
N ASP A 232 -7.03 10.78 2.59
CA ASP A 232 -7.55 10.75 3.96
C ASP A 232 -8.25 9.39 4.22
N PRO A 233 -7.68 8.51 5.07
CA PRO A 233 -6.42 8.67 5.78
C PRO A 233 -5.21 8.67 4.81
N LEU A 234 -4.03 9.11 5.30
CA LEU A 234 -2.75 9.03 4.59
C LEU A 234 -2.30 7.57 4.42
N LEU A 235 -3.04 6.79 3.63
CA LEU A 235 -2.87 5.36 3.48
C LEU A 235 -3.02 4.99 2.01
N ASN A 236 -2.00 4.33 1.46
CA ASN A 236 -2.05 3.84 0.10
C ASN A 236 -1.38 2.48 0.01
N GLY A 237 -1.80 1.66 -0.94
CA GLY A 237 -1.18 0.37 -1.21
C GLY A 237 -0.88 0.24 -2.69
N ARG A 238 0.08 -0.60 -3.05
CA ARG A 238 0.39 -0.92 -4.43
C ARG A 238 0.52 -2.41 -4.61
N ASN A 239 -0.18 -2.95 -5.61
CA ASN A 239 0.11 -4.27 -6.14
C ASN A 239 1.03 -4.15 -7.36
N LEU A 240 1.89 -5.15 -7.51
CA LEU A 240 2.72 -5.41 -8.67
C LEU A 240 2.62 -6.89 -9.00
N GLN A 241 2.38 -7.21 -10.27
CA GLN A 241 2.49 -8.56 -10.80
C GLN A 241 3.24 -8.52 -12.12
N LEU A 242 4.26 -9.36 -12.27
CA LEU A 242 5.07 -9.48 -13.48
C LEU A 242 5.20 -10.96 -13.86
N ARG A 243 5.01 -11.27 -15.15
CA ARG A 243 5.41 -12.53 -15.78
C ARG A 243 6.64 -12.29 -16.61
N LEU A 244 7.72 -12.96 -16.26
CA LEU A 244 9.04 -12.70 -16.79
C LEU A 244 9.61 -13.95 -17.48
N GLU A 245 10.50 -13.71 -18.44
CA GLU A 245 11.26 -14.75 -19.10
C GLU A 245 12.73 -14.31 -19.18
N SER A 246 13.64 -15.09 -18.62
CA SER A 246 15.07 -14.82 -18.62
C SER A 246 15.83 -15.80 -19.51
N ASP A 247 16.71 -15.30 -20.38
CA ASP A 247 17.57 -16.12 -21.24
C ASP A 247 18.83 -16.64 -20.55
N GLY A 248 19.03 -16.28 -19.28
CA GLY A 248 20.09 -16.79 -18.41
C GLY A 248 19.70 -16.72 -16.93
N PRO A 249 20.55 -17.22 -16.03
CA PRO A 249 20.27 -17.16 -14.60
C PRO A 249 20.35 -15.71 -14.10
N VAL A 250 19.28 -15.25 -13.45
CA VAL A 250 19.13 -13.90 -12.89
C VAL A 250 18.81 -13.97 -11.40
N GLN A 251 19.30 -13.02 -10.63
CA GLN A 251 19.00 -12.84 -9.21
C GLN A 251 18.23 -11.55 -9.04
N ILE A 252 17.23 -11.54 -8.17
CA ILE A 252 16.38 -10.37 -7.94
C ILE A 252 16.22 -10.07 -6.46
N ALA A 253 15.95 -8.81 -6.14
CA ALA A 253 15.59 -8.37 -4.80
C ALA A 253 14.49 -7.32 -4.84
N THR A 254 13.65 -7.31 -3.82
CA THR A 254 12.51 -6.39 -3.63
C THR A 254 12.66 -5.60 -2.35
#